data_AF-A0A1W9WXK4-F1
#
_entry.id   AF-A0A1W9WXK4-F1
#
_cell.length_a   1.000
_cell.length_b   1.000
_cell.length_c   1.000
_cell.angle_alpha   90.00
_cell.angle_beta   90.00
_cell.angle_gamma   90.00
#
_symmetry.space_group_name_H-M   'P 1'
#
loop_
_entity.id
_entity.type
_entity.pdbx_description
1 polymer ?
#
loop_
_entity_poly.entity_id
_entity_poly.type
_entity_poly.pdbx_seq_one_letter_code
_entity_poly.pdbx_strand_id
1 'polypeptide(L)'
;MADYGDRERFIPFRKSEIVELICEQGSLSPEDQQKFRSFCKLLESIYHFEFHKKLEELKESYAPFNPDRDTVTTREYSREDIRTHEDKLLERFEKILNDANYEQLGEDDLAYAMEHESLFKISLFVDFDDFDRQLIFWRGVKEERLTLKKWLIKKIETAFPVYDRVALLIKFKDAEYFEAKKRKDLKFEPGSMIIKLFKNIPKADMEMLFPNTQVRMKLKDKLLISGGV
;
A
#
# COMPACT_ATOMS: atom_id res chain seq x y z
N MET A 1 7.08 7.86 32.65
CA MET A 1 7.27 7.26 31.32
C MET A 1 5.93 7.40 30.62
N ALA A 2 5.83 8.30 29.66
CA ALA A 2 4.55 8.51 28.98
C ALA A 2 4.33 7.34 28.01
N ASP A 3 3.26 6.60 28.26
CA ASP A 3 2.77 5.53 27.43
C ASP A 3 2.06 6.17 26.23
N TYR A 4 2.71 6.15 25.06
CA TYR A 4 2.24 6.82 23.84
C TYR A 4 1.65 5.78 22.87
N GLY A 5 0.65 5.01 23.33
CA GLY A 5 -0.04 4.00 22.51
C GLY A 5 -0.83 4.56 21.32
N ASP A 6 -1.00 5.89 21.23
CA ASP A 6 -1.88 6.56 20.26
C ASP A 6 -1.14 7.57 19.36
N ARG A 7 0.19 7.44 19.24
CA ARG A 7 0.97 8.27 18.32
C ARG A 7 1.49 7.42 17.18
N GLU A 8 0.94 7.66 16.00
CA GLU A 8 1.53 7.22 14.74
C GLU A 8 3.02 7.55 14.72
N ARG A 9 3.84 6.62 14.24
CA ARG A 9 5.31 6.77 14.23
C ARG A 9 5.83 7.77 13.20
N PHE A 10 4.94 8.41 12.43
CA PHE A 10 5.31 9.34 11.37
C PHE A 10 5.61 10.75 11.92
N ILE A 11 6.76 11.30 11.52
CA ILE A 11 7.19 12.66 11.90
C ILE A 11 7.06 13.57 10.66
N PRO A 12 6.18 14.59 10.68
CA PRO A 12 5.87 15.42 9.49
C PRO A 12 6.87 16.56 9.26
N PHE A 13 8.18 16.30 9.43
CA PHE A 13 9.24 17.29 9.21
C PHE A 13 10.28 16.75 8.24
N ARG A 14 10.89 17.63 7.43
CA ARG A 14 12.04 17.24 6.62
C ARG A 14 13.22 16.95 7.54
N LYS A 15 14.01 15.93 7.21
CA LYS A 15 15.25 15.63 7.96
C LYS A 15 16.14 16.86 8.14
N SER A 16 16.30 17.68 7.09
CA SER A 16 17.10 18.91 7.17
C SER A 16 16.54 19.87 8.22
N GLU A 17 15.22 20.06 8.26
CA GLU A 17 14.56 20.93 9.23
C GLU A 17 14.71 20.39 10.66
N ILE A 18 14.62 19.07 10.85
CA ILE A 18 14.86 18.45 12.16
C ILE A 18 16.30 18.77 12.65
N VAL A 19 17.29 18.67 11.76
CA VAL A 19 18.69 18.99 12.11
C VAL A 19 18.84 20.46 12.51
N GLU A 20 18.25 21.38 11.73
CA GLU A 20 18.27 22.81 12.07
C GLU A 20 17.57 23.09 13.39
N LEU A 21 16.36 22.58 13.58
CA LEU A 21 15.55 22.79 14.78
C LEU A 21 16.29 22.32 16.05
N ILE A 22 17.00 21.19 16.00
CA ILE A 22 17.82 20.70 17.11
C ILE A 22 19.02 21.62 17.37
N CYS A 23 19.64 22.17 16.33
CA CYS A 23 20.75 23.12 16.49
C CYS A 23 20.28 24.46 17.09
N GLU A 24 19.10 24.92 16.68
CA GLU A 24 18.51 26.20 17.09
C GLU A 24 17.85 26.15 18.47
N GLN A 25 17.59 24.96 19.02
CA GLN A 25 16.94 24.78 20.33
C GLN A 25 17.77 25.30 21.52
N GLY A 26 18.99 25.79 21.28
CA GLY A 26 19.83 26.48 22.27
C GLY A 26 20.62 25.55 23.20
N SER A 27 20.51 24.23 23.03
CA SER A 27 21.20 23.23 23.85
C SER A 27 22.63 22.91 23.40
N LEU A 28 23.06 23.39 22.23
CA LEU A 28 24.36 23.08 21.63
C LEU A 28 25.19 24.35 21.39
N SER A 29 26.48 24.29 21.72
CA SER A 29 27.45 25.34 21.37
C SER A 29 27.61 25.46 19.85
N PRO A 30 28.09 26.59 19.30
CA PRO A 30 28.33 26.71 17.85
C PRO A 30 29.26 25.62 17.29
N GLU A 31 30.25 25.18 18.07
CA GLU A 31 31.14 24.09 17.69
C GLU A 31 30.41 22.74 17.63
N ASP A 32 29.58 22.44 18.64
CA ASP A 32 28.81 21.20 18.70
C ASP A 32 27.71 21.14 17.64
N GLN A 33 27.11 22.28 17.28
CA GLN A 33 26.19 22.37 16.14
C GLN A 33 26.89 21.95 14.84
N GLN A 34 28.13 22.42 14.62
CA GLN A 34 28.90 22.03 13.42
C GLN A 34 29.28 20.54 13.43
N LYS A 35 29.65 19.98 14.59
CA LYS A 35 29.89 18.55 14.76
C LYS A 35 28.63 17.73 14.51
N PHE A 36 27.50 18.13 15.05
CA PHE A 36 26.21 17.47 14.86
C PHE A 36 25.79 17.46 13.38
N ARG A 37 25.91 18.59 12.68
CA ARG A 37 25.66 18.66 11.23
C ARG A 37 26.55 17.71 10.45
N SER A 38 27.84 17.66 10.80
CA SER A 38 28.81 16.75 10.18
C SER A 38 28.45 15.29 10.43
N PHE A 39 28.06 14.95 11.67
CA PHE A 39 27.54 13.64 12.03
C PHE A 39 26.29 13.28 11.21
N CYS A 40 25.31 14.16 11.09
CA CYS A 40 24.10 13.93 10.29
C CYS A 40 24.42 13.67 8.82
N LYS A 41 25.41 14.36 8.23
CA LYS A 41 25.87 14.12 6.85
C LYS A 41 26.53 12.75 6.69
N LEU A 42 27.33 12.32 7.66
CA LEU A 42 27.94 10.99 7.65
C LEU A 42 26.86 9.90 7.78
N LEU A 43 25.91 10.10 8.69
CA LEU A 43 24.78 9.20 8.89
C LEU A 43 23.91 9.07 7.63
N GLU A 44 23.64 10.18 6.93
CA GLU A 44 22.95 10.17 5.64
C GLU A 44 23.70 9.35 4.58
N SER A 45 25.02 9.46 4.53
CA SER A 45 25.84 8.72 3.56
C SER A 45 25.79 7.21 3.82
N ILE A 46 25.77 6.80 5.10
CA ILE A 46 25.59 5.39 5.49
C ILE A 46 24.22 4.89 5.06
N TYR A 47 23.14 5.61 5.42
CA TYR A 47 21.79 5.21 5.04
C TYR A 47 21.58 5.17 3.52
N HIS A 48 22.19 6.09 2.77
CA HIS A 48 22.15 6.06 1.31
C HIS A 48 22.69 4.72 0.77
N PHE A 49 23.83 4.26 1.27
CA PHE A 49 24.42 2.98 0.87
C PHE A 49 23.55 1.79 1.29
N GLU A 50 23.03 1.80 2.52
CA GLU A 50 22.13 0.76 3.01
C GLU A 50 20.83 0.67 2.19
N PHE A 51 20.21 1.81 1.88
CA PHE A 51 18.99 1.87 1.09
C PHE A 51 19.22 1.44 -0.35
N HIS A 52 20.36 1.79 -0.94
CA HIS A 52 20.74 1.31 -2.25
C HIS A 52 20.83 -0.22 -2.27
N LYS A 53 21.52 -0.83 -1.30
CA LYS A 53 21.60 -2.29 -1.18
C LYS A 53 20.22 -2.94 -1.00
N LYS A 54 19.40 -2.42 -0.08
CA LYS A 54 18.01 -2.91 0.14
C LYS A 54 17.17 -2.84 -1.14
N LEU A 55 17.30 -1.76 -1.92
CA LEU A 55 16.57 -1.56 -3.17
C LEU A 55 16.99 -2.58 -4.23
N GLU A 56 18.29 -2.79 -4.44
CA GLU A 56 18.77 -3.77 -5.42
C GLU A 56 18.36 -5.20 -5.04
N GLU A 57 18.42 -5.54 -3.76
CA GLU A 57 17.96 -6.83 -3.25
C GLU A 57 16.46 -7.07 -3.46
N LEU A 58 15.63 -6.04 -3.27
CA LEU A 58 14.20 -6.09 -3.57
C LEU A 58 13.95 -6.30 -5.07
N LYS A 59 14.61 -5.52 -5.94
CA LYS A 59 14.47 -5.64 -7.40
C LYS A 59 14.82 -7.04 -7.88
N GLU A 60 15.93 -7.59 -7.38
CA GLU A 60 16.37 -8.93 -7.74
C GLU A 60 15.34 -10.00 -7.34
N SER A 61 14.73 -9.85 -6.16
CA SER A 61 13.72 -10.78 -5.66
C SER A 61 12.38 -10.64 -6.39
N TYR A 62 12.07 -9.44 -6.90
CA TYR A 62 10.86 -9.15 -7.68
C TYR A 62 10.98 -9.53 -9.16
N ALA A 63 12.20 -9.60 -9.70
CA ALA A 63 12.47 -9.88 -11.11
C ALA A 63 11.71 -11.10 -11.71
N PRO A 64 11.59 -12.26 -11.04
CA PRO A 64 10.82 -13.38 -11.61
C PRO A 64 9.31 -13.12 -11.67
N PHE A 65 8.77 -12.22 -10.86
CA PHE A 65 7.33 -11.95 -10.74
C PHE A 65 6.87 -10.72 -11.51
N ASN A 66 7.78 -9.93 -12.07
CA ASN A 66 7.45 -8.67 -12.73
C ASN A 66 6.74 -8.91 -14.08
N PRO A 67 5.44 -8.56 -14.22
CA PRO A 67 4.71 -8.67 -15.48
C PRO A 67 5.11 -7.57 -16.47
N ASP A 68 5.61 -6.43 -15.96
CA ASP A 68 5.95 -5.23 -16.73
C ASP A 68 7.47 -5.14 -16.96
N ARG A 69 8.11 -6.25 -17.38
CA ARG A 69 9.55 -6.26 -17.61
C ARG A 69 9.92 -5.57 -18.93
N ASP A 70 10.77 -4.55 -18.85
CA ASP A 70 11.38 -3.93 -20.04
C ASP A 70 12.62 -4.69 -20.53
N THR A 71 13.15 -5.61 -19.71
CA THR A 71 14.40 -6.32 -19.98
C THR A 71 14.17 -7.79 -20.35
N VAL A 72 14.96 -8.28 -21.29
CA VAL A 72 15.00 -9.71 -21.64
C VAL A 72 15.89 -10.43 -20.62
N THR A 73 15.39 -11.52 -20.05
CA THR A 73 16.17 -12.40 -19.17
C THR A 73 16.57 -13.66 -19.91
N THR A 74 17.81 -14.12 -19.69
CA THR A 74 18.26 -15.47 -20.07
C THR A 74 18.20 -16.45 -18.90
N ARG A 75 17.79 -15.98 -17.73
CA ARG A 75 17.69 -16.81 -16.52
C ARG A 75 16.41 -17.62 -16.57
N GLU A 76 16.56 -18.92 -16.41
CA GLU A 76 15.48 -19.84 -16.08
C GLU A 76 15.41 -19.97 -14.56
N TYR A 77 14.20 -19.85 -14.00
CA TYR A 77 13.97 -20.01 -12.58
C TYR A 77 13.35 -21.39 -12.33
N SER A 78 13.99 -22.20 -11.49
CA SER A 78 13.35 -23.41 -11.00
C SER A 78 12.20 -23.07 -10.03
N ARG A 79 11.33 -24.04 -9.74
CA ARG A 79 10.26 -23.85 -8.74
C ARG A 79 10.81 -23.48 -7.36
N GLU A 80 11.99 -24.01 -7.01
CA GLU A 80 12.67 -23.69 -5.76
C GLU A 80 13.24 -22.27 -5.76
N ASP A 81 13.79 -21.82 -6.89
CA ASP A 81 14.28 -20.45 -7.05
C ASP A 81 13.15 -19.44 -6.92
N ILE A 82 12.01 -19.70 -7.59
CA ILE A 82 10.81 -18.88 -7.51
C ILE A 82 10.36 -18.74 -6.06
N ARG A 83 10.21 -19.87 -5.35
CA ARG A 83 9.81 -19.85 -3.93
C ARG A 83 10.79 -19.06 -3.06
N THR A 84 12.09 -19.24 -3.29
CA THR A 84 13.13 -18.50 -2.57
C THR A 84 13.06 -16.99 -2.83
N HIS A 85 12.76 -16.58 -4.07
CA HIS A 85 12.61 -15.18 -4.42
C HIS A 85 11.34 -14.58 -3.81
N GLU A 86 10.25 -15.33 -3.79
CA GLU A 86 9.00 -14.94 -3.12
C GLU A 86 9.22 -14.71 -1.63
N ASP A 87 9.77 -15.69 -0.90
CA ASP A 87 9.99 -15.59 0.54
C ASP A 87 10.87 -14.37 0.88
N LYS A 88 11.96 -14.17 0.13
CA LYS A 88 12.86 -13.01 0.28
C LYS A 88 12.16 -11.69 -0.02
N LEU A 89 11.32 -11.65 -1.05
CA LEU A 89 10.61 -10.43 -1.44
C LEU A 89 9.61 -10.04 -0.35
N LEU A 90 8.80 -10.98 0.13
CA LEU A 90 7.80 -10.73 1.17
C LEU A 90 8.48 -10.26 2.46
N GLU A 91 9.49 -10.97 2.95
CA GLU A 91 10.23 -10.60 4.17
C GLU A 91 10.82 -9.18 4.06
N ARG A 92 11.48 -8.87 2.93
CA ARG A 92 12.09 -7.56 2.71
C ARG A 92 11.06 -6.45 2.58
N PHE A 93 9.93 -6.73 1.92
CA PHE A 93 8.85 -5.78 1.73
C PHE A 93 8.20 -5.40 3.08
N GLU A 94 7.87 -6.39 3.90
CA GLU A 94 7.34 -6.19 5.25
C GLU A 94 8.32 -5.40 6.12
N LYS A 95 9.60 -5.80 6.12
CA LYS A 95 10.64 -5.12 6.89
C LYS A 95 10.80 -3.66 6.50
N ILE A 96 10.83 -3.35 5.21
CA ILE A 96 10.99 -1.97 4.71
C ILE A 96 9.77 -1.12 5.07
N LEU A 97 8.57 -1.67 5.00
CA LEU A 97 7.35 -0.94 5.35
C LEU A 97 7.25 -0.70 6.86
N ASN A 98 7.61 -1.68 7.69
CA ASN A 98 7.71 -1.52 9.13
C ASN A 98 8.77 -0.45 9.50
N ASP A 99 9.98 -0.51 8.92
CA ASP A 99 11.04 0.50 9.08
C ASP A 99 10.55 1.89 8.63
N ALA A 100 9.65 1.95 7.65
CA ALA A 100 9.05 3.17 7.12
C ALA A 100 7.77 3.63 7.86
N ASN A 101 7.49 3.03 9.03
CA ASN A 101 6.37 3.34 9.91
C ASN A 101 5.00 3.06 9.29
N TYR A 102 4.89 2.04 8.45
CA TYR A 102 3.60 1.52 8.03
C TYR A 102 3.12 0.45 9.01
N GLU A 103 1.79 0.36 9.14
CA GLU A 103 1.12 -0.70 9.87
C GLU A 103 0.49 -1.67 8.87
N GLN A 104 0.60 -2.97 9.15
CA GLN A 104 -0.03 -3.98 8.32
C GLN A 104 -1.54 -3.96 8.56
N LEU A 105 -2.30 -3.94 7.49
CA LEU A 105 -3.75 -4.01 7.54
C LEU A 105 -4.17 -5.46 7.82
N GLY A 106 -5.02 -5.68 8.82
CA GLY A 106 -5.55 -7.00 9.14
C GLY A 106 -6.67 -7.43 8.18
N GLU A 107 -7.06 -8.71 8.25
CA GLU A 107 -8.25 -9.21 7.54
C GLU A 107 -9.54 -8.52 8.04
N ASP A 108 -9.61 -8.22 9.34
CA ASP A 108 -10.76 -7.53 9.95
C ASP A 108 -10.94 -6.09 9.42
N ASP A 109 -9.84 -5.38 9.17
CA ASP A 109 -9.85 -4.02 8.61
C ASP A 109 -10.33 -4.02 7.15
N LEU A 110 -9.97 -5.06 6.40
CA LEU A 110 -10.44 -5.25 5.03
C LEU A 110 -11.93 -5.59 5.01
N ALA A 111 -12.39 -6.45 5.93
CA ALA A 111 -13.81 -6.74 6.10
C ALA A 111 -14.61 -5.48 6.44
N TYR A 112 -14.10 -4.63 7.34
CA TYR A 112 -14.69 -3.32 7.63
C TYR A 112 -14.84 -2.46 6.37
N ALA A 113 -13.81 -2.37 5.53
CA ALA A 113 -13.87 -1.60 4.29
C ALA A 113 -14.92 -2.14 3.30
N MET A 114 -15.17 -3.45 3.29
CA MET A 114 -16.16 -4.09 2.43
C MET A 114 -17.62 -3.96 2.92
N GLU A 115 -17.82 -3.83 4.23
CA GLU A 115 -19.17 -3.69 4.83
C GLU A 115 -19.71 -2.26 4.80
N HIS A 116 -18.83 -1.26 4.81
CA HIS A 116 -19.22 0.15 4.86
C HIS A 116 -19.62 0.69 3.48
N GLU A 117 -20.56 1.64 3.43
CA GLU A 117 -20.96 2.24 2.15
C GLU A 117 -19.81 3.07 1.57
N SER A 118 -19.29 2.61 0.41
CA SER A 118 -18.33 3.35 -0.41
C SER A 118 -18.81 4.78 -0.67
N LEU A 119 -17.88 5.74 -0.57
CA LEU A 119 -18.16 7.16 -0.83
C LEU A 119 -18.48 7.39 -2.31
N PHE A 120 -17.81 6.63 -3.16
CA PHE A 120 -18.12 6.57 -4.57
C PHE A 120 -19.24 5.54 -4.73
N LYS A 121 -20.40 5.94 -5.26
CA LYS A 121 -21.58 5.06 -5.41
C LYS A 121 -21.39 3.89 -6.40
N ILE A 122 -20.15 3.52 -6.70
CA ILE A 122 -19.74 2.43 -7.56
C ILE A 122 -19.49 1.23 -6.65
N SER A 123 -20.07 0.08 -6.98
CA SER A 123 -19.84 -1.15 -6.22
C SER A 123 -18.82 -1.98 -6.98
N LEU A 124 -17.65 -2.13 -6.38
CA LEU A 124 -16.60 -2.97 -6.94
C LEU A 124 -16.61 -4.31 -6.23
N PHE A 125 -16.46 -5.39 -7.00
CA PHE A 125 -16.29 -6.72 -6.47
C PHE A 125 -14.86 -7.19 -6.74
N VAL A 126 -14.15 -7.57 -5.69
CA VAL A 126 -12.80 -8.13 -5.73
C VAL A 126 -12.92 -9.64 -5.51
N ASP A 127 -12.39 -10.43 -6.44
CA ASP A 127 -12.31 -11.89 -6.29
C ASP A 127 -11.00 -12.23 -5.57
N PHE A 128 -11.02 -12.25 -4.23
CA PHE A 128 -9.84 -12.54 -3.41
C PHE A 128 -9.28 -13.94 -3.64
N ASP A 129 -10.09 -14.87 -4.16
CA ASP A 129 -9.63 -16.22 -4.48
C ASP A 129 -8.58 -16.23 -5.61
N ASP A 130 -8.45 -15.14 -6.37
CA ASP A 130 -7.45 -14.99 -7.44
C ASP A 130 -6.05 -14.73 -6.91
N PHE A 131 -5.95 -14.34 -5.64
CA PHE A 131 -4.69 -14.00 -5.00
C PHE A 131 -4.13 -15.22 -4.24
N ASP A 132 -2.85 -15.48 -4.44
CA ASP A 132 -2.08 -16.45 -3.64
C ASP A 132 -1.53 -15.76 -2.38
N ARG A 133 -1.09 -14.52 -2.50
CA ARG A 133 -0.62 -13.68 -1.39
C ARG A 133 -1.13 -12.26 -1.53
N GLN A 134 -1.45 -11.64 -0.39
CA GLN A 134 -1.76 -10.22 -0.31
C GLN A 134 -1.12 -9.61 0.93
N LEU A 135 -0.44 -8.49 0.75
CA LEU A 135 0.13 -7.68 1.82
C LEU A 135 -0.34 -6.24 1.62
N ILE A 136 -1.02 -5.70 2.63
CA ILE A 136 -1.56 -4.35 2.61
C ILE A 136 -1.04 -3.63 3.83
N PHE A 137 -0.50 -2.45 3.62
CA PHE A 137 0.10 -1.63 4.65
C PHE A 137 -0.40 -0.19 4.52
N TRP A 138 -0.67 0.47 5.62
CA TRP A 138 -1.12 1.85 5.62
C TRP A 138 -0.24 2.71 6.52
N ARG A 139 -0.24 4.02 6.28
CA ARG A 139 0.45 4.99 7.13
C ARG A 139 -0.25 6.34 7.06
N GLY A 140 -0.54 6.89 8.23
CA GLY A 140 -1.21 8.18 8.39
C GLY A 140 -2.71 8.06 8.22
N VAL A 141 -3.46 8.62 9.16
CA VAL A 141 -4.92 8.78 9.07
C VAL A 141 -5.29 10.25 9.29
N LYS A 142 -6.12 10.76 8.40
CA LYS A 142 -6.74 12.08 8.54
C LYS A 142 -8.24 12.00 8.33
N GLU A 143 -8.96 12.95 8.90
CA GLU A 143 -10.37 13.18 8.59
C GLU A 143 -10.47 14.13 7.39
N GLU A 144 -11.16 13.71 6.34
CA GLU A 144 -11.56 14.59 5.25
C GLU A 144 -13.07 14.80 5.25
N ARG A 145 -13.51 15.94 4.71
CA ARG A 145 -14.93 16.30 4.60
C ARG A 145 -15.30 16.47 3.14
N LEU A 146 -16.34 15.75 2.70
CA LEU A 146 -16.92 15.94 1.37
C LEU A 146 -18.37 16.39 1.49
N THR A 147 -18.74 17.36 0.65
CA THR A 147 -20.11 17.81 0.51
C THR A 147 -20.82 16.94 -0.53
N LEU A 148 -21.57 15.94 -0.08
CA LEU A 148 -22.36 15.08 -0.95
C LEU A 148 -23.73 15.73 -1.21
N LYS A 149 -24.14 15.80 -2.48
CA LYS A 149 -25.52 16.14 -2.85
C LYS A 149 -26.40 14.92 -2.59
N LYS A 150 -27.20 14.96 -1.51
CA LYS A 150 -28.12 13.87 -1.19
C LYS A 150 -29.35 13.90 -2.10
N TRP A 151 -29.82 15.09 -2.50
CA TRP A 151 -30.88 15.37 -3.49
C TRP A 151 -30.55 16.67 -4.24
N LEU A 152 -31.29 17.01 -5.32
CA LEU A 152 -31.07 18.18 -6.21
C LEU A 152 -30.71 19.50 -5.49
N ILE A 153 -31.13 19.68 -4.22
CA ILE A 153 -30.95 20.91 -3.44
C ILE A 153 -30.23 20.71 -2.09
N LYS A 154 -30.26 19.49 -1.50
CA LYS A 154 -29.71 19.25 -0.16
C LYS A 154 -28.27 18.73 -0.23
N LYS A 155 -27.34 19.59 0.18
CA LYS A 155 -25.93 19.27 0.43
C LYS A 155 -25.77 18.78 1.87
N ILE A 156 -25.03 17.70 2.08
CA ILE A 156 -24.64 17.20 3.41
C ILE A 156 -23.12 17.12 3.44
N GLU A 157 -22.52 17.69 4.46
CA GLU A 157 -21.10 17.47 4.75
C GLU A 157 -20.96 16.17 5.55
N THR A 158 -20.21 15.23 5.00
CA THR A 158 -19.88 13.97 5.66
C THR A 158 -18.38 13.94 5.90
N ALA A 159 -17.98 13.76 7.16
CA ALA A 159 -16.61 13.49 7.53
C ALA A 159 -16.32 11.99 7.40
N PHE A 160 -15.14 11.64 6.91
CA PHE A 160 -14.71 10.25 6.76
C PHE A 160 -13.20 10.13 6.94
N PRO A 161 -12.73 8.98 7.46
CA PRO A 161 -11.31 8.73 7.62
C PRO A 161 -10.65 8.36 6.29
N VAL A 162 -9.45 8.88 6.07
CA VAL A 162 -8.62 8.69 4.88
C VAL A 162 -7.22 8.25 5.30
N TYR A 163 -6.73 7.16 4.70
CA TYR A 163 -5.33 6.79 4.77
C TYR A 163 -4.49 7.73 3.90
N ASP A 164 -3.46 8.35 4.48
CA ASP A 164 -2.55 9.21 3.74
C ASP A 164 -1.76 8.41 2.70
N ARG A 165 -1.33 7.20 3.06
CA ARG A 165 -0.63 6.26 2.18
C ARG A 165 -1.08 4.83 2.39
N VAL A 166 -1.22 4.09 1.30
CA VAL A 166 -1.46 2.64 1.31
C VAL A 166 -0.49 1.97 0.35
N ALA A 167 0.33 1.04 0.86
CA ALA A 167 1.19 0.18 0.07
C ALA A 167 0.55 -1.21 -0.07
N LEU A 168 0.64 -1.78 -1.25
CA LEU A 168 0.00 -3.03 -1.64
C LEU A 168 1.00 -3.91 -2.37
N LEU A 169 1.09 -5.18 -1.99
CA LEU A 169 1.72 -6.25 -2.76
C LEU A 169 0.70 -7.38 -2.93
N ILE A 170 0.41 -7.75 -4.17
CA ILE A 170 -0.48 -8.87 -4.49
C ILE A 170 0.27 -9.83 -5.39
N LYS A 171 0.17 -11.14 -5.08
CA LYS A 171 0.59 -12.22 -5.96
C LYS A 171 -0.65 -12.93 -6.50
N PHE A 172 -0.75 -13.05 -7.82
CA PHE A 172 -1.79 -13.86 -8.45
C PHE A 172 -1.46 -15.35 -8.38
N LYS A 173 -2.48 -16.20 -8.37
CA LYS A 173 -2.32 -17.64 -8.53
C LYS A 173 -1.72 -18.00 -9.89
N ASP A 174 -1.18 -19.22 -9.98
CA ASP A 174 -0.52 -19.73 -11.17
C ASP A 174 -1.47 -20.02 -12.34
N ALA A 175 -0.90 -20.34 -13.49
CA ALA A 175 -1.67 -20.62 -14.71
C ALA A 175 -2.57 -21.86 -14.52
N GLU A 176 -2.08 -22.88 -13.82
CA GLU A 176 -2.80 -24.11 -13.51
C GLU A 176 -4.14 -23.84 -12.79
N TYR A 177 -4.14 -22.92 -11.82
CA TYR A 177 -5.36 -22.51 -11.13
C TYR A 177 -6.40 -21.87 -12.06
N PHE A 178 -5.98 -20.94 -12.93
CA PHE A 178 -6.92 -20.22 -13.81
C PHE A 178 -7.44 -21.09 -14.96
N GLU A 179 -6.61 -22.00 -15.47
CA GLU A 179 -7.02 -23.03 -16.44
C GLU A 179 -8.06 -23.98 -15.84
N ALA A 180 -7.88 -24.42 -14.59
CA ALA A 180 -8.87 -25.24 -13.89
C ALA A 180 -10.22 -24.52 -13.72
N LYS A 181 -10.20 -23.19 -13.50
CA LYS A 181 -11.39 -22.34 -13.46
C LYS A 181 -11.94 -21.96 -14.86
N LYS A 182 -11.31 -22.40 -15.95
CA LYS A 182 -11.69 -22.11 -17.35
C LYS A 182 -11.80 -20.60 -17.66
N ARG A 183 -11.03 -19.76 -16.97
CA ARG A 183 -10.99 -18.31 -17.21
C ARG A 183 -9.92 -17.98 -18.25
N LYS A 184 -10.35 -17.57 -19.44
CA LYS A 184 -9.45 -17.33 -20.60
C LYS A 184 -9.08 -15.87 -20.86
N ASP A 185 -9.80 -14.92 -20.25
CA ASP A 185 -9.59 -13.47 -20.44
C ASP A 185 -9.05 -12.84 -19.16
N LEU A 186 -7.80 -13.17 -18.83
CA LEU A 186 -7.11 -12.61 -17.66
C LEU A 186 -6.48 -11.26 -18.04
N LYS A 187 -6.76 -10.23 -17.24
CA LYS A 187 -6.17 -8.88 -17.40
C LYS A 187 -4.81 -8.74 -16.70
N PHE A 188 -4.23 -9.85 -16.30
CA PHE A 188 -2.98 -9.95 -15.54
C PHE A 188 -2.28 -11.26 -15.93
N GLU A 189 -0.98 -11.32 -15.69
CA GLU A 189 -0.19 -12.54 -15.91
C GLU A 189 -0.31 -13.48 -14.70
N PRO A 190 -0.69 -14.76 -14.86
CA PRO A 190 -0.71 -15.73 -13.77
C PRO A 190 0.66 -15.87 -13.08
N GLY A 191 0.67 -16.00 -11.76
CA GLY A 191 1.88 -16.10 -10.95
C GLY A 191 2.66 -14.78 -10.79
N SER A 192 2.29 -13.71 -11.50
CA SER A 192 2.93 -12.40 -11.36
C SER A 192 2.57 -11.72 -10.04
N MET A 193 3.40 -10.76 -9.66
CA MET A 193 3.15 -9.89 -8.51
C MET A 193 2.96 -8.45 -8.95
N ILE A 194 2.12 -7.72 -8.22
CA ILE A 194 1.91 -6.28 -8.39
C ILE A 194 2.26 -5.58 -7.09
N ILE A 195 3.10 -4.56 -7.17
CA ILE A 195 3.41 -3.66 -6.06
C ILE A 195 2.88 -2.26 -6.40
N LYS A 196 2.03 -1.68 -5.54
CA LYS A 196 1.46 -0.34 -5.75
C LYS A 196 1.50 0.50 -4.47
N LEU A 197 1.69 1.80 -4.63
CA LEU A 197 1.60 2.80 -3.56
C LEU A 197 0.54 3.84 -3.92
N PHE A 198 -0.45 3.97 -3.06
CA PHE A 198 -1.56 4.89 -3.19
C PHE A 198 -1.49 5.99 -2.13
N LYS A 199 -2.20 7.09 -2.38
CA LYS A 199 -2.32 8.22 -1.47
C LYS A 199 -3.77 8.64 -1.35
N ASN A 200 -4.14 9.17 -0.17
CA ASN A 200 -5.47 9.71 0.11
C ASN A 200 -6.58 8.68 -0.20
N ILE A 201 -6.49 7.50 0.40
CA ILE A 201 -7.47 6.43 0.19
C ILE A 201 -8.49 6.45 1.32
N PRO A 202 -9.79 6.69 1.04
CA PRO A 202 -10.82 6.57 2.06
C PRO A 202 -10.85 5.15 2.62
N LYS A 203 -10.98 5.01 3.95
CA LYS A 203 -10.97 3.67 4.58
C LYS A 203 -12.09 2.76 4.06
N ALA A 204 -13.23 3.33 3.68
CA ALA A 204 -14.37 2.62 3.11
C ALA A 204 -14.21 2.25 1.62
N ASP A 205 -13.15 2.72 0.95
CA ASP A 205 -12.96 2.54 -0.50
C ASP A 205 -11.70 1.71 -0.81
N MET A 206 -11.20 0.91 0.15
CA MET A 206 -10.01 0.09 -0.06
C MET A 206 -10.19 -0.95 -1.18
N GLU A 207 -11.42 -1.37 -1.46
CA GLU A 207 -11.75 -2.27 -2.57
C GLU A 207 -11.27 -1.75 -3.94
N MET A 208 -11.17 -0.42 -4.09
CA MET A 208 -10.73 0.22 -5.34
C MET A 208 -9.24 0.01 -5.65
N LEU A 209 -8.45 -0.42 -4.66
CA LEU A 209 -7.01 -0.59 -4.82
C LEU A 209 -6.66 -1.91 -5.53
N PHE A 210 -7.57 -2.87 -5.52
CA PHE A 210 -7.31 -4.21 -6.02
C PHE A 210 -7.36 -4.24 -7.55
N PRO A 211 -6.44 -4.97 -8.21
CA PRO A 211 -6.30 -4.96 -9.67
C PRO A 211 -7.40 -5.73 -10.42
N ASN A 212 -8.09 -6.68 -9.78
CA ASN A 212 -9.11 -7.53 -10.40
C ASN A 212 -10.55 -7.07 -10.11
N THR A 213 -10.75 -5.79 -9.82
CA THR A 213 -12.09 -5.24 -9.54
C THR A 213 -13.01 -5.40 -10.75
N GLN A 214 -14.16 -6.05 -10.53
CA GLN A 214 -15.27 -6.10 -11.50
C GLN A 214 -16.38 -5.16 -11.06
N VAL A 215 -16.95 -4.41 -12.00
CA VAL A 215 -18.16 -3.62 -11.75
C VAL A 215 -19.33 -4.61 -11.62
N ARG A 216 -19.94 -4.68 -10.45
CA ARG A 216 -21.17 -5.45 -10.23
C ARG A 216 -22.22 -4.56 -9.58
N MET A 217 -23.45 -4.60 -10.06
CA MET A 217 -24.56 -3.87 -9.42
C MET A 217 -24.91 -4.51 -8.08
N LYS A 218 -25.16 -3.69 -7.03
CA LYS A 218 -25.66 -4.21 -5.74
C LYS A 218 -27.01 -4.90 -5.97
N LEU A 219 -27.32 -5.91 -5.16
CA LEU A 219 -28.59 -6.65 -5.25
C LEU A 219 -29.80 -5.70 -5.16
N LYS A 220 -29.75 -4.68 -4.31
CA LYS A 220 -30.77 -3.64 -4.20
C LYS A 220 -30.98 -2.86 -5.51
N ASP A 221 -29.92 -2.57 -6.24
CA ASP A 221 -29.98 -1.86 -7.52
C ASP A 221 -30.51 -2.78 -8.65
N LYS A 222 -30.19 -4.08 -8.59
CA LYS A 222 -30.78 -5.08 -9.49
C LYS A 222 -32.30 -5.20 -9.27
N LEU A 223 -32.76 -5.23 -8.01
CA LEU A 223 -34.19 -5.31 -7.68
C LEU A 223 -34.97 -4.05 -8.11
N LEU A 224 -34.37 -2.86 -7.96
CA LEU A 224 -34.99 -1.62 -8.43
C LEU A 224 -35.16 -1.57 -9.95
N ILE A 225 -34.22 -2.15 -10.70
CA ILE A 225 -34.30 -2.22 -12.17
C ILE A 225 -35.25 -3.34 -12.62
N SER A 226 -35.26 -4.49 -11.94
CA SER A 226 -36.17 -5.59 -12.28
C SER A 226 -37.62 -5.36 -11.85
N GLY A 227 -37.87 -4.51 -10.85
CA GLY A 227 -39.21 -4.11 -10.41
C GLY A 227 -39.78 -2.89 -11.14
N GLY A 228 -39.04 -2.34 -12.12
CA GLY A 228 -39.44 -1.19 -12.93
C GLY A 228 -39.91 -1.53 -14.34
N VAL A 229 -40.23 -2.80 -14.62
CA VAL A 229 -40.84 -3.27 -15.88
C VAL A 229 -42.26 -3.74 -15.61
#